data_AF-A0A814RCW7-F1
#
_entry.id   AF-A0A814RCW7-F1
#
_cell.length_a   1.000
_cell.length_b   1.000
_cell.length_c   1.000
_cell.angle_alpha   90.00
_cell.angle_beta   90.00
_cell.angle_gamma   90.00
#
_symmetry.space_group_name_H-M   'P 1'
#
loop_
_entity.id
_entity.type
_entity.pdbx_description
1 polymer ?
#
loop_
_entity_poly.entity_id
_entity_poly.type
_entity_poly.pdbx_seq_one_letter_code
_entity_poly.pdbx_strand_id
1 'polypeptide(L)'
;MREWIEFPLNKSQLPNRIPRTWFNWGSWCSPSSAFPAIGAPNFINFSSIQFNESIAKPLAQWIIRLNKENKSYLFAGINIGWETNILNYRQIDPTHLPTAVWPVNSRNITMQQWEAGAQLGYASLYWQGWTEEKLMIEAQHRNITRDVLFNLLCYEIIHNYLEVLAKVCYDNNISRERIFTHIVPMASVDASRIDTTVPPIWTAVNSYSIPGFTMDNRGAAIYNLTELKYQITIVDPSQSHFAVSESYLFNYGDEESMRNNLNEAFNNGGLIKAIYGALPFSSEDPQPAGAIKAIQQWLNTNHTLILK
;
A
#
# COMPACT_ATOMS: atom_id res chain seq x y z
N MET A 1 -12.09 10.81 -5.22
CA MET A 1 -11.56 11.89 -4.37
C MET A 1 -11.56 13.19 -5.14
N ARG A 2 -11.52 14.38 -4.52
CA ARG A 2 -11.34 15.64 -5.24
C ARG A 2 -9.87 15.84 -5.57
N GLU A 3 -9.17 14.74 -5.87
CA GLU A 3 -7.93 14.85 -6.60
C GLU A 3 -8.25 15.49 -7.95
N TRP A 4 -7.30 16.28 -8.43
CA TRP A 4 -7.42 16.96 -9.71
C TRP A 4 -6.40 16.39 -10.68
N ILE A 5 -6.65 16.65 -11.95
CA ILE A 5 -5.74 16.33 -13.06
C ILE A 5 -4.86 17.53 -13.45
N GLU A 6 -5.07 18.68 -12.80
CA GLU A 6 -4.37 19.93 -13.05
C GLU A 6 -4.46 20.88 -11.84
N PHE A 7 -3.53 21.82 -11.75
CA PHE A 7 -3.62 22.93 -10.79
C PHE A 7 -4.71 23.95 -11.23
N PRO A 8 -5.33 24.68 -10.28
CA PRO A 8 -6.22 25.77 -10.61
C PRO A 8 -5.47 26.89 -11.34
N LEU A 9 -6.10 27.46 -12.38
CA LEU A 9 -5.56 28.61 -13.13
C LEU A 9 -5.45 29.88 -12.27
N ASN A 10 -6.31 30.03 -11.26
CA ASN A 10 -6.25 31.08 -10.27
C ASN A 10 -6.90 30.63 -8.95
N LYS A 11 -6.53 31.26 -7.83
CA LYS A 11 -7.01 30.88 -6.47
C LYS A 11 -8.54 30.97 -6.31
N SER A 12 -9.21 31.77 -7.13
CA SER A 12 -10.67 31.97 -7.08
C SER A 12 -11.47 30.90 -7.82
N GLN A 13 -10.83 30.06 -8.64
CA GLN A 13 -11.51 29.08 -9.47
C GLN A 13 -10.85 27.71 -9.35
N LEU A 14 -11.44 26.85 -8.53
CA LEU A 14 -11.02 25.45 -8.39
C LEU A 14 -11.46 24.63 -9.62
N PRO A 15 -10.72 23.56 -9.98
CA PRO A 15 -11.12 22.65 -11.05
C PRO A 15 -12.52 22.09 -10.80
N ASN A 16 -13.37 22.15 -11.83
CA ASN A 16 -14.75 21.63 -11.79
C ASN A 16 -14.86 20.18 -12.26
N ARG A 17 -13.85 19.67 -12.97
CA ARG A 17 -13.74 18.28 -13.42
C ARG A 17 -12.98 17.48 -12.39
N ILE A 18 -13.68 16.58 -11.72
CA ILE A 18 -13.13 15.74 -10.67
C ILE A 18 -13.16 14.28 -11.15
N PRO A 19 -12.00 13.66 -11.42
CA PRO A 19 -11.92 12.30 -11.90
C PRO A 19 -12.49 11.32 -10.86
N ARG A 20 -13.15 10.29 -11.35
CA ARG A 20 -13.48 9.12 -10.55
C ARG A 20 -12.23 8.34 -10.23
N THR A 21 -12.26 7.71 -9.07
CA THR A 21 -11.19 6.81 -8.66
C THR A 21 -11.48 5.44 -9.26
N TRP A 22 -10.61 5.01 -10.16
CA TRP A 22 -10.58 3.71 -10.81
C TRP A 22 -9.43 2.86 -10.28
N PHE A 23 -9.71 1.61 -9.91
CA PHE A 23 -8.69 0.61 -9.59
C PHE A 23 -9.12 -0.76 -10.14
N ASN A 24 -8.16 -1.65 -10.34
CA ASN A 24 -8.37 -2.98 -10.88
C ASN A 24 -7.82 -4.04 -9.92
N TRP A 25 -8.72 -4.81 -9.29
CA TRP A 25 -8.38 -5.95 -8.43
C TRP A 25 -8.94 -7.25 -9.01
N GLY A 26 -8.78 -7.44 -10.32
CA GLY A 26 -9.37 -8.53 -11.12
C GLY A 26 -10.61 -8.10 -11.90
N SER A 27 -11.28 -7.03 -11.46
CA SER A 27 -12.25 -6.28 -12.25
C SER A 27 -12.13 -4.80 -11.94
N TRP A 28 -12.51 -3.94 -12.89
CA TRP A 28 -12.47 -2.50 -12.68
C TRP A 28 -13.55 -2.08 -11.68
N CYS A 29 -13.15 -1.23 -10.73
CA CYS A 29 -14.02 -0.71 -9.69
C CYS A 29 -13.89 0.82 -9.63
N SER A 30 -15.00 1.47 -9.25
CA SER A 30 -15.03 2.89 -8.88
C SER A 30 -16.05 3.06 -7.74
N PRO A 31 -15.63 2.82 -6.48
CA PRO A 31 -16.54 2.47 -5.39
C PRO A 31 -17.42 3.62 -4.88
N SER A 32 -17.05 4.90 -5.07
CA SER A 32 -17.85 6.01 -4.54
C SER A 32 -17.66 7.34 -5.28
N SER A 33 -18.51 8.31 -4.93
CA SER A 33 -18.28 9.74 -5.18
C SER A 33 -17.00 10.25 -4.50
N ALA A 34 -16.54 11.43 -4.89
CA ALA A 34 -15.23 11.95 -4.52
C ALA A 34 -15.03 12.26 -3.01
N PHE A 35 -14.10 11.59 -2.31
CA PHE A 35 -13.57 12.01 -0.98
C PHE A 35 -12.59 13.21 -1.04
N PRO A 36 -12.20 13.88 0.05
CA PRO A 36 -11.18 14.94 0.01
C PRO A 36 -9.81 14.47 -0.52
N ALA A 37 -9.00 15.39 -1.06
CA ALA A 37 -7.61 15.12 -1.45
C ALA A 37 -6.75 14.86 -0.20
N ILE A 38 -5.85 13.89 -0.25
CA ILE A 38 -5.14 13.42 0.95
C ILE A 38 -4.18 14.46 1.52
N GLY A 39 -3.58 15.28 0.67
CA GLY A 39 -2.72 16.40 1.05
C GLY A 39 -3.47 17.58 1.69
N ALA A 40 -4.81 17.54 1.78
CA ALA A 40 -5.57 18.57 2.47
C ALA A 40 -5.30 18.51 3.99
N PRO A 41 -4.88 19.61 4.65
CA PRO A 41 -4.55 19.61 6.08
C PRO A 41 -5.69 19.07 6.97
N ASN A 42 -6.92 19.44 6.65
CA ASN A 42 -8.10 18.99 7.41
C ASN A 42 -8.38 17.49 7.22
N PHE A 43 -7.97 16.90 6.10
CA PHE A 43 -8.20 15.47 5.86
C PHE A 43 -7.24 14.60 6.68
N ILE A 44 -5.94 14.90 6.71
CA ILE A 44 -4.99 14.14 7.53
C ILE A 44 -5.39 14.19 9.00
N ASN A 45 -5.75 15.37 9.51
CA ASN A 45 -6.22 15.50 10.89
C ASN A 45 -7.52 14.70 11.13
N PHE A 46 -8.50 14.82 10.24
CA PHE A 46 -9.74 14.05 10.32
C PHE A 46 -9.47 12.54 10.32
N SER A 47 -8.69 12.04 9.36
CA SER A 47 -8.35 10.62 9.23
C SER A 47 -7.60 10.10 10.46
N SER A 48 -6.66 10.88 10.98
CA SER A 48 -5.92 10.53 12.20
C SER A 48 -6.84 10.43 13.41
N ILE A 49 -7.75 11.39 13.60
CA ILE A 49 -8.74 11.37 14.68
C ILE A 49 -9.67 10.16 14.54
N GLN A 50 -10.25 9.95 13.35
CA GLN A 50 -11.17 8.84 13.12
C GLN A 50 -10.49 7.48 13.33
N PHE A 51 -9.28 7.32 12.80
CA PHE A 51 -8.49 6.11 12.97
C PHE A 51 -8.11 5.88 14.44
N ASN A 52 -7.72 6.94 15.15
CA ASN A 52 -7.39 6.86 16.57
C ASN A 52 -8.58 6.41 17.41
N GLU A 53 -9.71 7.10 17.31
CA GLU A 53 -10.90 6.82 18.14
C GLU A 53 -11.57 5.50 17.77
N SER A 54 -11.60 5.14 16.49
CA SER A 54 -12.37 3.99 16.02
C SER A 54 -11.55 2.70 15.94
N ILE A 55 -10.24 2.79 15.76
CA ILE A 55 -9.36 1.63 15.53
C ILE A 55 -8.26 1.54 16.58
N ALA A 56 -7.35 2.53 16.64
CA ALA A 56 -6.12 2.39 17.42
C ALA A 56 -6.37 2.29 18.93
N LYS A 57 -7.21 3.17 19.50
CA LYS A 57 -7.58 3.13 20.93
C LYS A 57 -8.31 1.84 21.32
N PRO A 58 -9.41 1.43 20.63
CA PRO A 58 -10.04 0.15 20.91
C PRO A 58 -9.08 -1.04 20.77
N LEU A 59 -8.24 -1.04 19.74
CA LEU A 59 -7.28 -2.12 19.50
C LEU A 59 -6.25 -2.22 20.63
N ALA A 60 -5.71 -1.11 21.11
CA ALA A 60 -4.78 -1.10 22.24
C ALA A 60 -5.42 -1.70 23.50
N GLN A 61 -6.68 -1.36 23.80
CA GLN A 61 -7.42 -1.96 24.92
C GLN A 61 -7.61 -3.46 24.75
N TRP A 62 -7.91 -3.91 23.53
CA TRP A 62 -8.04 -5.33 23.19
C TRP A 62 -6.72 -6.08 23.36
N ILE A 63 -5.60 -5.51 22.92
CA ILE A 63 -4.26 -6.10 23.09
C ILE A 63 -3.94 -6.29 24.58
N ILE A 64 -4.19 -5.26 25.41
CA ILE A 64 -3.99 -5.35 26.86
C ILE A 64 -4.84 -6.49 27.46
N ARG A 65 -6.10 -6.61 27.02
CA ARG A 65 -6.98 -7.70 27.47
C ARG A 65 -6.46 -9.07 27.03
N LEU A 66 -6.07 -9.24 25.77
CA LEU A 66 -5.50 -10.48 25.25
C LEU A 66 -4.25 -10.90 26.04
N ASN A 67 -3.39 -9.94 26.39
CA ASN A 67 -2.21 -10.20 27.21
C ASN A 67 -2.59 -10.70 28.61
N LYS A 68 -3.58 -10.07 29.27
CA LYS A 68 -4.07 -10.51 30.58
C LYS A 68 -4.70 -11.91 30.56
N GLU A 69 -5.27 -12.31 29.42
CA GLU A 69 -5.87 -13.63 29.22
C GLU A 69 -4.88 -14.69 28.69
N ASN A 70 -3.58 -14.39 28.57
CA ASN A 70 -2.58 -15.25 27.90
C ASN A 70 -2.95 -15.63 26.45
N LYS A 71 -3.65 -14.73 25.76
CA LYS A 71 -4.12 -14.88 24.36
C LYS A 71 -3.44 -13.90 23.40
N SER A 72 -2.25 -13.41 23.74
CA SER A 72 -1.47 -12.48 22.92
C SER A 72 -1.21 -13.00 21.49
N TYR A 73 -1.22 -14.31 21.30
CA TYR A 73 -1.04 -14.99 20.01
C TYR A 73 -2.21 -14.76 19.03
N LEU A 74 -3.36 -14.28 19.50
CA LEU A 74 -4.52 -13.97 18.64
C LEU A 74 -4.40 -12.63 17.90
N PHE A 75 -3.38 -11.82 18.21
CA PHE A 75 -3.12 -10.57 17.52
C PHE A 75 -1.69 -10.55 16.98
N ALA A 76 -1.58 -10.70 15.66
CA ALA A 76 -0.30 -10.67 14.95
C ALA A 76 0.17 -9.24 14.63
N GLY A 77 -0.77 -8.33 14.38
CA GLY A 77 -0.49 -6.91 14.14
C GLY A 77 -1.60 -6.20 13.36
N ILE A 78 -1.34 -4.93 13.05
CA ILE A 78 -2.20 -4.08 12.22
C ILE A 78 -1.46 -3.69 10.94
N ASN A 79 -2.16 -3.79 9.81
CA ASN A 79 -1.68 -3.33 8.52
C ASN A 79 -2.22 -1.92 8.22
N ILE A 80 -1.34 -1.00 7.87
CA ILE A 80 -1.61 0.39 7.48
C ILE A 80 -1.45 0.49 5.97
N GLY A 81 -2.57 0.48 5.26
CA GLY A 81 -2.61 0.53 3.80
C GLY A 81 -2.30 1.90 3.22
N TRP A 82 -1.66 1.92 2.05
CA TRP A 82 -1.24 3.15 1.37
C TRP A 82 -2.31 3.78 0.50
N GLU A 83 -3.52 3.22 0.37
CA GLU A 83 -4.52 3.52 -0.67
C GLU A 83 -4.99 5.00 -0.65
N THR A 84 -4.09 5.90 -1.06
CA THR A 84 -4.18 7.36 -1.00
C THR A 84 -4.99 7.92 -2.18
N ASN A 85 -5.16 7.09 -3.21
CA ASN A 85 -5.84 7.41 -4.46
C ASN A 85 -5.20 8.57 -5.25
N ILE A 86 -3.91 8.83 -5.01
CA ILE A 86 -3.06 9.57 -5.94
C ILE A 86 -2.70 8.61 -7.08
N LEU A 87 -3.65 8.39 -8.00
CA LEU A 87 -3.50 7.39 -9.05
C LEU A 87 -2.85 7.96 -10.31
N ASN A 88 -2.16 7.10 -11.05
CA ASN A 88 -1.55 7.41 -12.33
C ASN A 88 -2.21 6.57 -13.43
N TYR A 89 -3.04 7.20 -14.25
CA TYR A 89 -3.72 6.54 -15.37
C TYR A 89 -2.99 6.76 -16.70
N ARG A 90 -1.77 7.33 -16.70
CA ARG A 90 -0.99 7.57 -17.92
C ARG A 90 -0.71 6.31 -18.73
N GLN A 91 -0.66 5.14 -18.09
CA GLN A 91 -0.49 3.86 -18.78
C GLN A 91 -1.77 3.36 -19.47
N ILE A 92 -2.94 3.91 -19.13
CA ILE A 92 -4.22 3.65 -19.78
C ILE A 92 -4.36 4.65 -20.94
N ASP A 93 -3.42 4.60 -21.89
CA ASP A 93 -3.38 5.50 -23.03
C ASP A 93 -4.17 4.91 -24.21
N PRO A 94 -5.23 5.59 -24.70
CA PRO A 94 -6.00 5.16 -25.87
C PRO A 94 -5.21 4.99 -27.16
N THR A 95 -4.05 5.64 -27.30
CA THR A 95 -3.23 5.58 -28.53
C THR A 95 -2.57 4.22 -28.75
N HIS A 96 -2.50 3.38 -27.71
CA HIS A 96 -1.85 2.07 -27.73
C HIS A 96 -2.83 0.88 -27.67
N LEU A 97 -4.15 1.14 -27.64
CA LEU A 97 -5.17 0.10 -27.59
C LEU A 97 -5.83 -0.09 -28.97
N PRO A 98 -5.78 -1.29 -29.58
CA PRO A 98 -6.31 -1.56 -30.93
C PRO A 98 -7.84 -1.39 -31.04
N THR A 99 -8.53 -1.33 -29.91
CA THR A 99 -9.93 -0.92 -29.76
C THR A 99 -10.02 -0.16 -28.43
N ALA A 100 -10.54 1.07 -28.44
CA ALA A 100 -10.72 1.88 -27.22
C ALA A 100 -11.86 1.33 -26.35
N VAL A 101 -11.71 0.11 -25.83
CA VAL A 101 -12.59 -0.44 -24.79
C VAL A 101 -12.06 0.09 -23.46
N TRP A 102 -12.63 1.21 -23.05
CA TRP A 102 -12.33 1.82 -21.76
C TRP A 102 -12.70 0.87 -20.61
N PRO A 103 -11.97 0.95 -19.48
CA PRO A 103 -12.37 0.30 -18.24
C PRO A 103 -13.86 0.50 -17.93
N VAL A 104 -14.57 -0.60 -17.64
CA VAL A 104 -15.97 -0.59 -17.23
C VAL A 104 -16.09 -1.21 -15.86
N ASN A 105 -16.73 -0.52 -14.91
CA ASN A 105 -16.90 -1.06 -13.57
C ASN A 105 -18.07 -2.05 -13.47
N SER A 106 -18.19 -2.74 -12.34
CA SER A 106 -19.29 -3.67 -12.06
C SER A 106 -20.70 -3.06 -12.10
N ARG A 107 -20.82 -1.73 -12.11
CA ARG A 107 -22.08 -0.98 -12.29
C ARG A 107 -22.30 -0.54 -13.74
N ASN A 108 -21.54 -1.11 -14.68
CA ASN A 108 -21.56 -0.78 -16.11
C ASN A 108 -21.26 0.70 -16.43
N ILE A 109 -20.51 1.37 -15.56
CA ILE A 109 -20.04 2.74 -15.82
C ILE A 109 -18.69 2.64 -16.52
N THR A 110 -18.52 3.39 -17.60
CA THR A 110 -17.30 3.47 -18.39
C THR A 110 -16.41 4.63 -17.93
N MET A 111 -15.11 4.37 -17.82
CA MET A 111 -14.09 5.40 -17.59
C MET A 111 -14.12 6.42 -18.73
N GLN A 112 -14.13 7.69 -18.38
CA GLN A 112 -14.19 8.74 -19.38
C GLN A 112 -12.81 8.94 -20.02
N GLN A 113 -12.78 9.30 -21.30
CA GLN A 113 -11.53 9.51 -22.05
C GLN A 113 -10.58 10.52 -21.36
N TRP A 114 -11.11 11.54 -20.71
CA TRP A 114 -10.31 12.55 -20.02
C TRP A 114 -9.80 12.09 -18.64
N GLU A 115 -10.37 11.03 -18.07
CA GLU A 115 -9.85 10.36 -16.87
C GLU A 115 -8.71 9.41 -17.24
N ALA A 116 -8.83 8.75 -18.38
CA ALA A 116 -7.76 7.94 -18.94
C ALA A 116 -6.58 8.82 -19.36
N GLY A 117 -5.35 8.35 -19.13
CA GLY A 117 -4.16 9.15 -19.37
C GLY A 117 -3.86 10.21 -18.29
N ALA A 118 -4.73 10.39 -17.28
CA ALA A 118 -4.55 11.44 -16.27
C ALA A 118 -3.60 11.04 -15.14
N GLN A 119 -2.86 12.02 -14.61
CA GLN A 119 -2.15 11.91 -13.34
C GLN A 119 -2.95 12.64 -12.26
N LEU A 120 -3.21 11.97 -11.14
CA LEU A 120 -3.81 12.58 -9.95
C LEU A 120 -2.74 13.09 -8.98
N GLY A 121 -3.10 13.89 -7.99
CA GLY A 121 -2.19 14.44 -6.98
C GLY A 121 -2.13 15.96 -6.94
N TYR A 122 -2.64 16.64 -7.98
CA TYR A 122 -2.61 18.10 -8.07
C TYR A 122 -3.36 18.79 -6.93
N ALA A 123 -4.48 18.23 -6.48
CA ALA A 123 -5.22 18.80 -5.36
C ALA A 123 -4.43 18.65 -4.06
N SER A 124 -3.87 17.46 -3.83
CA SER A 124 -3.01 17.19 -2.68
C SER A 124 -1.83 18.15 -2.59
N LEU A 125 -1.11 18.35 -3.71
CA LEU A 125 -0.02 19.32 -3.79
C LEU A 125 -0.50 20.76 -3.58
N TYR A 126 -1.62 21.14 -4.21
CA TYR A 126 -2.18 22.48 -4.08
C TYR A 126 -2.49 22.85 -2.63
N TRP A 127 -3.09 21.92 -1.87
CA TRP A 127 -3.39 22.15 -0.47
C TRP A 127 -2.16 22.20 0.44
N GLN A 128 -1.02 21.69 -0.02
CA GLN A 128 0.29 21.90 0.61
C GLN A 128 0.99 23.18 0.14
N GLY A 129 0.31 24.00 -0.68
CA GLY A 129 0.79 25.30 -1.13
C GLY A 129 1.60 25.28 -2.42
N TRP A 130 1.63 24.15 -3.13
CA TRP A 130 2.23 24.05 -4.46
C TRP A 130 1.32 24.62 -5.55
N THR A 131 1.96 25.14 -6.59
CA THR A 131 1.33 25.61 -7.82
C THR A 131 2.21 25.18 -8.99
N GLU A 132 1.69 25.25 -10.22
CA GLU A 132 2.47 24.94 -11.42
C GLU A 132 3.76 25.78 -11.48
N GLU A 133 3.65 27.09 -11.21
CA GLU A 133 4.79 28.02 -11.20
C GLU A 133 5.84 27.61 -10.16
N LYS A 134 5.43 27.36 -8.90
CA LYS A 134 6.36 26.94 -7.84
C LYS A 134 7.03 25.62 -8.18
N LEU A 135 6.29 24.68 -8.75
CA LEU A 135 6.79 23.37 -9.14
C LEU A 135 7.85 23.50 -10.23
N MET A 136 7.61 24.34 -11.25
CA MET A 136 8.56 24.60 -12.33
C MET A 136 9.84 25.27 -11.84
N ILE A 137 9.73 26.32 -11.00
CA ILE A 137 10.89 27.04 -10.44
C ILE A 137 11.73 26.10 -9.57
N GLU A 138 11.10 25.35 -8.67
CA GLU A 138 11.81 24.45 -7.77
C GLU A 138 12.48 23.29 -8.53
N ALA A 139 11.82 22.76 -9.56
CA ALA A 139 12.41 21.71 -10.40
C ALA A 139 13.68 22.21 -11.12
N GLN A 140 13.65 23.45 -11.65
CA GLN A 140 14.83 24.09 -12.23
C GLN A 140 15.95 24.27 -11.21
N HIS A 141 15.63 24.76 -10.00
CA HIS A 141 16.60 24.93 -8.91
C HIS A 141 17.27 23.61 -8.50
N ARG A 142 16.51 22.51 -8.52
CA ARG A 142 16.99 21.16 -8.20
C ARG A 142 17.62 20.42 -9.39
N ASN A 143 17.68 21.04 -10.56
CA ASN A 143 18.16 20.42 -11.81
C ASN A 143 17.47 19.08 -12.14
N ILE A 144 16.14 19.03 -11.95
CA ILE A 144 15.28 17.90 -12.30
C ILE A 144 14.11 18.37 -13.15
N THR A 145 13.39 17.44 -13.78
CA THR A 145 12.17 17.82 -14.51
C THR A 145 11.02 18.10 -13.55
N ARG A 146 10.06 18.90 -14.01
CA ARG A 146 8.83 19.19 -13.27
C ARG A 146 8.06 17.93 -12.87
N ASP A 147 8.00 16.94 -13.76
CA ASP A 147 7.30 15.68 -13.50
C ASP A 147 8.02 14.81 -12.47
N VAL A 148 9.36 14.83 -12.46
CA VAL A 148 10.15 14.17 -11.41
C VAL A 148 9.85 14.80 -10.06
N LEU A 149 9.86 16.14 -9.97
CA LEU A 149 9.52 16.82 -8.73
C LEU A 149 8.07 16.55 -8.29
N PHE A 150 7.12 16.58 -9.22
CA PHE A 150 5.71 16.24 -8.94
C PHE A 150 5.60 14.87 -8.26
N ASN A 151 6.22 13.85 -8.87
CA ASN A 151 6.18 12.48 -8.35
C ASN A 151 6.84 12.38 -6.97
N LEU A 152 8.00 13.01 -6.77
CA LEU A 152 8.69 13.04 -5.48
C LEU A 152 7.79 13.61 -4.38
N LEU A 153 7.14 14.75 -4.64
CA LEU A 153 6.22 15.36 -3.67
C LEU A 153 5.00 14.47 -3.41
N CYS A 154 4.45 13.80 -4.43
CA CYS A 154 3.38 12.83 -4.22
C CYS A 154 3.83 11.63 -3.38
N TYR A 155 5.06 11.13 -3.57
CA TYR A 155 5.62 10.07 -2.73
C TYR A 155 5.79 10.50 -1.27
N GLU A 156 6.23 11.74 -1.04
CA GLU A 156 6.30 12.32 0.31
C GLU A 156 4.90 12.36 0.96
N ILE A 157 3.86 12.71 0.22
CA ILE A 157 2.49 12.69 0.72
C ILE A 157 2.04 11.28 1.11
N ILE A 158 2.34 10.28 0.27
CA ILE A 158 2.02 8.87 0.56
C ILE A 158 2.76 8.39 1.81
N HIS A 159 4.06 8.67 1.89
CA HIS A 159 4.90 8.34 3.03
C HIS A 159 4.37 8.97 4.32
N ASN A 160 4.11 10.29 4.31
CA ASN A 160 3.62 11.02 5.48
C ASN A 160 2.27 10.48 5.95
N TYR A 161 1.39 10.09 5.03
CA TYR A 161 0.11 9.48 5.40
C TYR A 161 0.30 8.14 6.13
N LEU A 162 1.13 7.26 5.57
CA LEU A 162 1.48 5.98 6.20
C LEU A 162 2.11 6.18 7.57
N GLU A 163 3.07 7.10 7.67
CA GLU A 163 3.77 7.41 8.91
C GLU A 163 2.82 7.97 9.97
N VAL A 164 1.94 8.92 9.62
CA VAL A 164 0.98 9.51 10.57
C VAL A 164 0.06 8.44 11.16
N LEU A 165 -0.48 7.55 10.33
CA LEU A 165 -1.35 6.47 10.82
C LEU A 165 -0.58 5.44 11.66
N ALA A 166 0.64 5.07 11.25
CA ALA A 166 1.51 4.21 12.03
C ALA A 166 1.85 4.83 13.39
N LYS A 167 2.15 6.13 13.42
CA LYS A 167 2.41 6.90 14.64
C LYS A 167 1.20 6.92 15.56
N VAL A 168 -0.02 7.08 15.04
CA VAL A 168 -1.25 7.00 15.85
C VAL A 168 -1.34 5.64 16.58
N CYS A 169 -1.04 4.53 15.91
CA CYS A 169 -0.97 3.22 16.57
C CYS A 169 0.12 3.17 17.65
N TYR A 170 1.31 3.65 17.32
CA TYR A 170 2.47 3.65 18.23
C TYR A 170 2.21 4.48 19.49
N ASP A 171 1.64 5.68 19.35
CA ASP A 171 1.26 6.57 20.46
C ASP A 171 0.20 5.95 21.38
N ASN A 172 -0.57 4.97 20.89
CA ASN A 172 -1.48 4.16 21.69
C ASN A 172 -0.81 2.93 22.34
N ASN A 173 0.52 2.87 22.37
CA ASN A 173 1.33 1.79 22.93
C ASN A 173 1.17 0.44 22.20
N ILE A 174 0.80 0.46 20.93
CA ILE A 174 0.96 -0.73 20.07
C ILE A 174 2.43 -0.80 19.68
N SER A 175 3.10 -1.93 19.95
CA SER A 175 4.53 -2.05 19.66
C SER A 175 4.78 -1.95 18.16
N ARG A 176 5.91 -1.32 17.81
CA ARG A 176 6.35 -1.11 16.41
C ARG A 176 6.37 -2.41 15.62
N GLU A 177 6.79 -3.50 16.25
CA GLU A 177 6.88 -4.85 15.69
C GLU A 177 5.52 -5.46 15.34
N ARG A 178 4.42 -4.79 15.69
CA ARG A 178 3.03 -5.18 15.38
C ARG A 178 2.31 -4.15 14.51
N ILE A 179 3.01 -3.14 14.02
CA ILE A 179 2.49 -2.12 13.10
C ILE A 179 3.22 -2.31 11.79
N PHE A 180 2.49 -2.59 10.72
CA PHE A 180 3.02 -2.87 9.40
C PHE A 180 2.46 -1.85 8.43
N THR A 181 3.30 -1.17 7.66
CA THR A 181 2.84 -0.46 6.46
C THR A 181 2.58 -1.45 5.33
N HIS A 182 2.04 -0.98 4.22
CA HIS A 182 1.79 -1.81 3.07
C HIS A 182 1.88 -1.00 1.79
N ILE A 183 2.74 -1.46 0.87
CA ILE A 183 2.85 -1.02 -0.53
C ILE A 183 3.20 -2.23 -1.40
N VAL A 184 3.21 -2.08 -2.73
CA VAL A 184 3.75 -3.11 -3.64
C VAL A 184 5.24 -2.83 -3.91
N PRO A 185 6.15 -3.80 -3.71
CA PRO A 185 7.60 -3.60 -3.80
C PRO A 185 8.15 -3.68 -5.24
N MET A 186 7.42 -3.24 -6.27
CA MET A 186 7.88 -3.44 -7.65
C MET A 186 9.15 -2.62 -7.99
N ALA A 187 9.43 -1.56 -7.22
CA ALA A 187 10.69 -0.84 -7.25
C ALA A 187 11.92 -1.75 -7.05
N SER A 188 11.76 -2.91 -6.39
CA SER A 188 12.84 -3.90 -6.24
C SER A 188 13.16 -4.66 -7.53
N VAL A 189 12.23 -4.73 -8.48
CA VAL A 189 12.42 -5.45 -9.74
C VAL A 189 12.79 -4.50 -10.87
N ASP A 190 12.07 -3.39 -10.97
CA ASP A 190 12.23 -2.44 -12.06
C ASP A 190 11.85 -1.02 -11.60
N ALA A 191 12.86 -0.18 -11.46
CA ALA A 191 12.69 1.20 -11.03
C ALA A 191 11.87 2.04 -12.02
N SER A 192 11.75 1.62 -13.29
CA SER A 192 10.93 2.32 -14.29
C SER A 192 9.43 2.12 -14.08
N ARG A 193 9.03 1.13 -13.29
CA ARG A 193 7.63 0.84 -12.97
C ARG A 193 7.08 1.62 -11.77
N ILE A 194 7.91 2.47 -11.17
CA ILE A 194 7.54 3.27 -10.00
C ILE A 194 6.66 4.44 -10.44
N ASP A 195 5.51 4.57 -9.81
CA ASP A 195 4.64 5.74 -9.91
C ASP A 195 3.81 5.91 -8.64
N THR A 196 2.82 6.79 -8.64
CA THR A 196 2.01 7.05 -7.43
C THR A 196 1.03 5.92 -7.08
N THR A 197 0.83 4.94 -7.98
CA THR A 197 0.08 3.70 -7.71
C THR A 197 0.96 2.61 -7.11
N VAL A 198 2.25 2.59 -7.48
CA VAL A 198 3.27 1.69 -6.96
C VAL A 198 4.49 2.51 -6.52
N PRO A 199 4.45 3.11 -5.31
CA PRO A 199 5.45 4.07 -4.88
C PRO A 199 6.81 3.40 -4.59
N PRO A 200 7.90 4.19 -4.49
CA PRO A 200 9.21 3.68 -4.10
C PRO A 200 9.19 2.99 -2.73
N ILE A 201 10.11 2.03 -2.50
CA ILE A 201 10.19 1.26 -1.25
C ILE A 201 10.30 2.15 0.00
N TRP A 202 11.01 3.28 -0.10
CA TRP A 202 11.21 4.18 1.03
C TRP A 202 9.90 4.74 1.60
N THR A 203 8.81 4.83 0.82
CA THR A 203 7.55 5.39 1.32
C THR A 203 6.94 4.55 2.44
N ALA A 204 7.25 3.25 2.49
CA ALA A 204 6.79 2.34 3.54
C ALA A 204 7.67 2.32 4.79
N VAL A 205 8.89 2.88 4.74
CA VAL A 205 9.87 2.82 5.83
C VAL A 205 9.72 4.04 6.73
N ASN A 206 9.44 3.85 8.03
CA ASN A 206 9.38 4.93 9.02
C ASN A 206 9.72 4.41 10.43
N SER A 207 9.78 5.31 11.42
CA SER A 207 10.20 4.99 12.78
C SER A 207 9.14 4.24 13.62
N TYR A 208 7.87 4.25 13.22
CA TYR A 208 6.74 3.76 14.03
C TYR A 208 6.23 2.38 13.61
N SER A 209 6.69 1.86 12.47
CA SER A 209 6.27 0.56 11.93
C SER A 209 7.42 -0.26 11.36
N ILE A 210 7.15 -1.53 11.09
CA ILE A 210 7.95 -2.37 10.19
C ILE A 210 7.45 -2.16 8.75
N PRO A 211 8.34 -1.96 7.75
CA PRO A 211 7.91 -1.80 6.38
C PRO A 211 7.28 -3.08 5.88
N GLY A 212 6.07 -2.99 5.34
CA GLY A 212 5.35 -4.16 4.85
C GLY A 212 4.93 -4.05 3.39
N PHE A 213 4.76 -5.22 2.78
CA PHE A 213 4.67 -5.35 1.33
C PHE A 213 3.67 -6.43 0.90
N THR A 214 2.94 -6.17 -0.19
CA THR A 214 2.32 -7.26 -0.96
C THR A 214 3.42 -7.99 -1.72
N MET A 215 3.66 -9.26 -1.41
CA MET A 215 4.76 -10.02 -2.02
C MET A 215 4.23 -11.30 -2.65
N ASP A 216 4.19 -11.31 -3.98
CA ASP A 216 3.78 -12.48 -4.75
C ASP A 216 4.46 -12.55 -6.13
N ASN A 217 5.48 -13.41 -6.24
CA ASN A 217 6.25 -13.62 -7.47
C ASN A 217 5.50 -14.44 -8.55
N ARG A 218 4.29 -14.91 -8.25
CA ARG A 218 3.40 -15.58 -9.23
C ARG A 218 2.18 -14.71 -9.58
N GLY A 219 2.05 -13.53 -8.96
CA GLY A 219 0.99 -12.56 -9.21
C GLY A 219 1.51 -11.25 -9.81
N ALA A 220 0.73 -10.18 -9.66
CA ALA A 220 1.09 -8.84 -10.16
C ALA A 220 2.08 -8.10 -9.23
N ALA A 221 2.20 -8.54 -7.97
CA ALA A 221 3.04 -7.94 -6.93
C ALA A 221 4.43 -8.60 -6.86
N ILE A 222 5.10 -8.64 -8.01
CA ILE A 222 6.43 -9.26 -8.14
C ILE A 222 7.50 -8.47 -7.37
N TYR A 223 8.52 -9.17 -6.90
CA TYR A 223 9.57 -8.60 -6.05
C TYR A 223 10.92 -9.30 -6.25
N ASN A 224 11.99 -8.56 -6.00
CA ASN A 224 13.34 -9.10 -5.80
C ASN A 224 13.72 -8.88 -4.35
N LEU A 225 13.83 -9.96 -3.57
CA LEU A 225 14.03 -9.87 -2.12
C LEU A 225 15.38 -9.23 -1.74
N THR A 226 16.44 -9.53 -2.50
CA THR A 226 17.77 -8.96 -2.25
C THR A 226 17.74 -7.45 -2.43
N GLU A 227 17.16 -6.99 -3.54
CA GLU A 227 17.07 -5.56 -3.85
C GLU A 227 16.09 -4.84 -2.90
N LEU A 228 14.96 -5.47 -2.56
CA LEU A 228 14.02 -4.95 -1.56
C LEU A 228 14.73 -4.65 -0.23
N LYS A 229 15.48 -5.63 0.28
CA LYS A 229 16.23 -5.47 1.54
C LYS A 229 17.32 -4.40 1.43
N TYR A 230 18.02 -4.34 0.30
CA TYR A 230 18.99 -3.29 0.05
C TYR A 230 18.35 -1.90 0.09
N GLN A 231 17.23 -1.69 -0.60
CA GLN A 231 16.52 -0.41 -0.60
C GLN A 231 15.98 -0.03 0.78
N ILE A 232 15.49 -1.00 1.57
CA ILE A 232 15.11 -0.75 2.98
C ILE A 232 16.32 -0.29 3.79
N THR A 233 17.47 -0.96 3.64
CA THR A 233 18.70 -0.67 4.38
C THR A 233 19.28 0.71 4.04
N ILE A 234 19.15 1.17 2.79
CA ILE A 234 19.55 2.54 2.41
C ILE A 234 18.78 3.58 3.21
N VAL A 235 17.48 3.35 3.43
CA VAL A 235 16.59 4.32 4.08
C VAL A 235 16.73 4.26 5.60
N ASP A 236 16.77 3.05 6.17
CA ASP A 236 16.97 2.80 7.59
C ASP A 236 17.94 1.62 7.79
N PRO A 237 19.24 1.88 8.03
CA PRO A 237 20.23 0.85 8.24
C PRO A 237 19.98 -0.03 9.48
N SER A 238 19.14 0.42 10.41
CA SER A 238 18.75 -0.35 11.59
C SER A 238 17.56 -1.28 11.33
N GLN A 239 16.88 -1.13 10.20
CA GLN A 239 15.75 -1.97 9.81
C GLN A 239 16.22 -3.33 9.29
N SER A 240 16.21 -4.32 10.17
CA SER A 240 16.54 -5.70 9.82
C SER A 240 15.33 -6.55 9.40
N HIS A 241 14.11 -6.01 9.54
CA HIS A 241 12.88 -6.77 9.31
C HIS A 241 11.99 -6.14 8.24
N PHE A 242 11.13 -6.97 7.67
CA PHE A 242 10.03 -6.54 6.82
C PHE A 242 8.81 -7.40 7.09
N ALA A 243 7.65 -6.98 6.61
CA ALA A 243 6.42 -7.77 6.66
C ALA A 243 5.98 -8.17 5.26
N VAL A 244 5.58 -9.43 5.10
CA VAL A 244 4.74 -9.84 3.97
C VAL A 244 3.30 -9.56 4.39
N SER A 245 2.89 -8.29 4.32
CA SER A 245 1.57 -7.82 4.76
C SER A 245 0.43 -8.38 3.92
N GLU A 246 0.73 -8.87 2.72
CA GLU A 246 -0.22 -9.54 1.84
C GLU A 246 0.50 -10.53 0.92
N SER A 247 -0.06 -11.73 0.79
CA SER A 247 0.33 -12.75 -0.20
C SER A 247 -0.86 -13.70 -0.41
N TYR A 248 -0.89 -14.44 -1.52
CA TYR A 248 -2.06 -15.24 -1.87
C TYR A 248 -1.77 -16.74 -1.89
N LEU A 249 -2.64 -17.52 -1.25
CA LEU A 249 -2.52 -18.98 -1.17
C LEU A 249 -2.60 -19.64 -2.57
N PHE A 250 -3.53 -19.17 -3.41
CA PHE A 250 -3.83 -19.80 -4.70
C PHE A 250 -2.63 -19.86 -5.64
N ASN A 251 -1.69 -18.93 -5.49
CA ASN A 251 -0.47 -18.89 -6.28
C ASN A 251 0.55 -19.95 -5.86
N TYR A 252 0.48 -20.51 -4.66
CA TYR A 252 1.43 -21.49 -4.11
C TYR A 252 0.69 -22.74 -3.63
N GLY A 253 -0.06 -23.38 -4.54
CA GLY A 253 -1.02 -24.43 -4.18
C GLY A 253 -0.42 -25.77 -3.73
N ASP A 254 0.81 -26.09 -4.14
CA ASP A 254 1.49 -27.32 -3.76
C ASP A 254 2.37 -27.16 -2.50
N GLU A 255 2.69 -28.29 -1.87
CA GLU A 255 3.41 -28.32 -0.59
C GLU A 255 4.84 -27.73 -0.70
N GLU A 256 5.54 -27.99 -1.80
CA GLU A 256 6.91 -27.54 -2.01
C GLU A 256 6.97 -26.04 -2.24
N SER A 257 6.13 -25.52 -3.13
CA SER A 257 6.12 -24.08 -3.44
C SER A 257 5.72 -23.24 -2.24
N MET A 258 4.73 -23.65 -1.46
CA MET A 258 4.35 -22.95 -0.24
C MET A 258 5.47 -22.99 0.80
N ARG A 259 6.11 -24.15 1.00
CA ARG A 259 7.24 -24.28 1.93
C ARG A 259 8.40 -23.37 1.54
N ASN A 260 8.75 -23.35 0.26
CA ASN A 260 9.81 -22.48 -0.26
C ASN A 260 9.44 -21.01 -0.09
N ASN A 261 8.18 -20.62 -0.33
CA ASN A 261 7.72 -19.25 -0.15
C ASN A 261 7.68 -18.81 1.32
N LEU A 262 7.32 -19.69 2.25
CA LEU A 262 7.44 -19.44 3.70
C LEU A 262 8.90 -19.25 4.10
N ASN A 263 9.76 -20.17 3.70
CA ASN A 263 11.19 -20.14 4.03
C ASN A 263 11.88 -18.91 3.44
N GLU A 264 11.56 -18.53 2.20
CA GLU A 264 12.08 -17.33 1.55
C GLU A 264 11.78 -16.08 2.39
N ALA A 265 10.56 -15.92 2.89
CA ALA A 265 10.20 -14.78 3.73
C ALA A 265 10.93 -14.82 5.09
N PHE A 266 10.74 -15.90 5.86
CA PHE A 266 11.19 -15.95 7.26
C PHE A 266 12.71 -16.09 7.40
N ASN A 267 13.40 -16.79 6.50
CA ASN A 267 14.87 -16.90 6.55
C ASN A 267 15.58 -15.60 6.17
N ASN A 268 14.85 -14.60 5.66
CA ASN A 268 15.41 -13.35 5.18
C ASN A 268 15.01 -12.12 6.00
N GLY A 269 14.37 -12.30 7.15
CA GLY A 269 13.96 -11.22 8.04
C GLY A 269 12.47 -10.85 7.95
N GLY A 270 11.65 -11.66 7.28
CA GLY A 270 10.21 -11.53 7.32
C GLY A 270 9.69 -11.77 8.74
N LEU A 271 9.07 -10.77 9.37
CA LEU A 271 8.54 -10.87 10.74
C LEU A 271 7.16 -11.52 10.77
N ILE A 272 6.37 -11.27 9.73
CA ILE A 272 5.01 -11.78 9.56
C ILE A 272 4.77 -12.08 8.08
N LYS A 273 3.90 -13.05 7.82
CA LYS A 273 3.34 -13.31 6.50
C LYS A 273 1.84 -13.54 6.57
N ALA A 274 1.07 -12.61 6.03
CA ALA A 274 -0.37 -12.76 5.87
C ALA A 274 -0.66 -13.47 4.54
N ILE A 275 -1.40 -14.58 4.61
CA ILE A 275 -1.72 -15.43 3.45
C ILE A 275 -3.24 -15.41 3.23
N TYR A 276 -3.66 -14.76 2.17
CA TYR A 276 -5.06 -14.56 1.79
C TYR A 276 -5.56 -15.75 0.98
N GLY A 277 -6.86 -16.06 1.06
CA GLY A 277 -7.44 -17.23 0.40
C GLY A 277 -7.18 -18.56 1.13
N ALA A 278 -6.71 -18.51 2.38
CA ALA A 278 -6.55 -19.67 3.27
C ALA A 278 -7.85 -20.14 3.95
N LEU A 279 -9.01 -19.68 3.49
CA LEU A 279 -10.35 -20.13 3.91
C LEU A 279 -11.09 -20.66 2.67
N PRO A 280 -11.77 -21.83 2.73
CA PRO A 280 -12.45 -22.38 1.56
C PRO A 280 -13.65 -21.48 1.22
N PHE A 281 -13.78 -21.06 -0.03
CA PHE A 281 -14.93 -20.24 -0.47
C PHE A 281 -16.17 -21.10 -0.73
N SER A 282 -16.01 -22.38 -1.07
CA SER A 282 -17.08 -23.36 -1.24
C SER A 282 -16.54 -24.80 -1.16
N SER A 283 -17.44 -25.80 -1.12
CA SER A 283 -17.07 -27.22 -1.27
C SER A 283 -16.56 -27.58 -2.67
N GLU A 284 -16.77 -26.71 -3.65
CA GLU A 284 -16.39 -26.91 -5.06
C GLU A 284 -15.01 -26.31 -5.40
N ASP A 285 -14.48 -25.44 -4.53
CA ASP A 285 -13.12 -24.89 -4.61
C ASP A 285 -12.32 -25.32 -3.37
N PRO A 286 -11.94 -26.61 -3.28
CA PRO A 286 -11.21 -27.12 -2.13
C PRO A 286 -9.87 -26.41 -2.03
N GLN A 287 -9.52 -26.00 -0.81
CA GLN A 287 -8.21 -25.40 -0.56
C GLN A 287 -7.09 -26.27 -1.14
N PRO A 288 -6.02 -25.67 -1.67
CA PRO A 288 -4.83 -26.41 -2.08
C PRO A 288 -4.26 -27.18 -0.87
N ALA A 289 -4.59 -28.48 -0.78
CA ALA A 289 -4.27 -29.31 0.38
C ALA A 289 -2.76 -29.37 0.65
N GLY A 290 -1.95 -29.27 -0.40
CA GLY A 290 -0.49 -29.18 -0.30
C GLY A 290 -0.03 -27.92 0.44
N ALA A 291 -0.54 -26.75 0.05
CA ALA A 291 -0.21 -25.48 0.68
C ALA A 291 -0.56 -25.45 2.17
N ILE A 292 -1.77 -25.92 2.53
CA ILE A 292 -2.24 -25.97 3.92
C ILE A 292 -1.38 -26.92 4.76
N LYS A 293 -1.04 -28.09 4.20
CA LYS A 293 -0.13 -29.05 4.85
C LYS A 293 1.26 -28.43 5.10
N ALA A 294 1.81 -27.68 4.13
CA ALA A 294 3.09 -26.99 4.30
C ALA A 294 3.05 -25.95 5.43
N ILE A 295 1.98 -25.15 5.51
CA ILE A 295 1.77 -24.17 6.58
C ILE A 295 1.70 -24.86 7.95
N GLN A 296 0.91 -25.93 8.07
CA GLN A 296 0.77 -26.69 9.31
C GLN A 296 2.11 -27.31 9.75
N GLN A 297 2.86 -27.89 8.83
CA GLN A 297 4.19 -28.43 9.12
C GLN A 297 5.16 -27.32 9.58
N TRP A 298 5.15 -26.17 8.92
CA TRP A 298 6.00 -25.02 9.29
C TRP A 298 5.66 -24.54 10.71
N LEU A 299 4.37 -24.39 11.03
CA LEU A 299 3.91 -24.01 12.37
C LEU A 299 4.35 -25.05 13.41
N ASN A 300 4.15 -26.34 13.16
CA ASN A 300 4.53 -27.39 14.11
C ASN A 300 6.04 -27.48 14.36
N THR A 301 6.85 -27.21 13.33
CA THR A 301 8.33 -27.28 13.41
C THR A 301 8.91 -26.05 14.13
N ASN A 302 8.32 -24.87 13.93
CA ASN A 302 8.84 -23.61 14.47
C ASN A 302 8.21 -23.20 15.81
N HIS A 303 7.04 -23.74 16.19
CA HIS A 303 6.43 -23.54 17.51
C HIS A 303 6.93 -24.50 18.60
N THR A 304 7.77 -25.50 18.27
CA THR A 304 8.39 -26.36 19.31
C THR A 304 9.45 -25.62 20.15
N LEU A 305 9.73 -24.35 19.85
CA LEU A 305 10.76 -23.53 20.50
C LEU A 305 10.22 -22.28 21.20
N ILE A 306 8.97 -22.28 21.68
CA ILE A 306 8.51 -21.30 22.70
C ILE A 306 7.58 -22.00 23.71
N LEU A 307 8.19 -22.86 24.53
CA LEU A 307 7.70 -23.20 25.87
C LEU A 307 8.91 -23.16 26.80
N LYS A 308 9.20 -21.97 27.34
CA LYS A 308 9.90 -21.77 28.61
C LYS A 308 9.22 -20.64 29.35
#